data_AF-A0ABD3MLX0-F1
#
_entry.id   AF-A0ABD3MLX0-F1
#
_cell.length_a   1.000
_cell.length_b   1.000
_cell.length_c   1.000
_cell.angle_alpha   90.00
_cell.angle_beta   90.00
_cell.angle_gamma   90.00
#
_symmetry.space_group_name_H-M   'P 1'
#
loop_
_entity.id
_entity.type
_entity.pdbx_description
1 polymer ?
#
loop_
_entity_poly.entity_id
_entity_poly.type
_entity_poly.pdbx_seq_one_letter_code
_entity_poly.pdbx_strand_id
1 'polypeptide(L)'
;MRYTKLDESVLSVGDSVYDLSDLRILAGSGIKGFPFGSPTSPCLWNGSIRYAIVDEETTVSSQAAPKSSFNSNFTGEAHSLSTTFASGNKGFGSMFDVSNTEGEYAVITGIDFHTNLQNDDVNVVVYTKEGSYLGSEFTPGDWHVIANTSVVGQGYYKRTPIPIEQQVSVVNGGTRAFYVSIDKPNLLYSNADDDISLGDTVYQQNGMQFRIGSGLQGTFSDVFQPRIYNGGIQFYQYTSSKEYTSEEDMSQIEGESQKYETPLGGDSSSFGIMFSIRNKHSSPIFITSFAFHTNIEEDSAVEVYTTSGGYTGKERISDEWTQVSRTIVQAQGLNKWSQVPSLKMQPVSIVAGASQSFYLTLEQPNLKYLLHGDMDSELMSYGNKFIEISAGVAVLGYPFGSNASPRKPVIQVEYKIAPNT
;
A
#
# COMPACT_ATOMS: atom_id res chain seq x y z
N MET A 1 1.37 -16.11 20.08
CA MET A 1 2.61 -15.69 20.79
C MET A 1 2.82 -16.64 21.96
N ARG A 2 4.01 -17.20 22.15
CA ARG A 2 4.32 -18.01 23.35
C ARG A 2 4.82 -17.06 24.44
N TYR A 3 4.55 -17.37 25.70
CA TYR A 3 5.12 -16.66 26.85
C TYR A 3 5.47 -17.69 27.90
N THR A 4 6.41 -17.36 28.79
CA THR A 4 6.74 -18.22 29.92
C THR A 4 6.01 -17.67 31.14
N LYS A 5 5.06 -18.43 31.70
CA LYS A 5 4.46 -18.11 33.00
C LYS A 5 5.50 -18.41 34.08
N LEU A 6 5.80 -17.45 34.93
CA LEU A 6 6.66 -17.63 36.10
C LEU A 6 5.85 -18.00 37.34
N ASP A 7 6.53 -18.54 38.34
CA ASP A 7 6.00 -18.66 39.68
C ASP A 7 5.75 -17.24 40.24
N GLU A 8 4.57 -17.04 40.83
CA GLU A 8 4.03 -15.73 41.24
C GLU A 8 4.79 -15.11 42.44
N SER A 9 5.86 -15.76 42.90
CA SER A 9 6.64 -15.38 44.08
C SER A 9 7.89 -14.52 43.81
N VAL A 10 8.25 -14.23 42.55
CA VAL A 10 9.57 -13.61 42.25
C VAL A 10 9.51 -12.32 41.42
N LEU A 11 8.45 -12.05 40.66
CA LEU A 11 8.36 -10.85 39.82
C LEU A 11 6.94 -10.25 39.83
N SER A 12 6.86 -8.93 39.73
CA SER A 12 5.64 -8.13 39.53
C SER A 12 5.65 -7.50 38.13
N VAL A 13 4.47 -7.12 37.63
CA VAL A 13 4.38 -6.31 36.40
C VAL A 13 5.14 -5.00 36.60
N GLY A 14 6.01 -4.67 35.65
CA GLY A 14 6.89 -3.49 35.73
C GLY A 14 8.28 -3.77 36.28
N ASP A 15 8.55 -4.97 36.81
CA ASP A 15 9.91 -5.34 37.21
C ASP A 15 10.80 -5.48 35.98
N SER A 16 12.08 -5.06 36.10
CA SER A 16 13.06 -5.23 35.03
C SER A 16 13.46 -6.69 34.90
N VAL A 17 13.38 -7.23 33.68
CA VAL A 17 13.70 -8.63 33.37
C VAL A 17 15.00 -8.72 32.57
N TYR A 18 15.21 -7.76 31.66
CA TYR A 18 16.45 -7.61 30.90
C TYR A 18 16.86 -6.15 30.90
N ASP A 19 18.07 -5.88 31.39
CA ASP A 19 18.71 -4.57 31.39
C ASP A 19 19.91 -4.59 30.44
N LEU A 20 19.78 -3.91 29.31
CA LEU A 20 20.89 -3.51 28.45
C LEU A 20 21.21 -2.03 28.74
N SER A 21 22.40 -1.55 28.35
CA SER A 21 22.80 -0.14 28.53
C SER A 21 21.77 0.84 27.98
N ASP A 22 21.12 0.46 26.88
CA ASP A 22 20.29 1.36 26.07
C ASP A 22 18.86 0.81 25.87
N LEU A 23 18.52 -0.32 26.50
CA LEU A 23 17.20 -0.95 26.39
C LEU A 23 16.86 -1.71 27.67
N ARG A 24 15.68 -1.44 28.24
CA ARG A 24 15.13 -2.19 29.37
C ARG A 24 13.84 -2.90 28.94
N ILE A 25 13.74 -4.20 29.22
CA ILE A 25 12.53 -5.00 29.02
C ILE A 25 11.92 -5.32 30.37
N LEU A 26 10.65 -4.93 30.56
CA LEU A 26 9.90 -5.12 31.80
C LEU A 26 8.98 -6.35 31.73
N ALA A 27 8.68 -6.95 32.88
CA ALA A 27 7.65 -7.97 33.01
C ALA A 27 6.26 -7.35 32.70
N GLY A 28 5.51 -7.99 31.81
CA GLY A 28 4.23 -7.47 31.31
C GLY A 28 3.03 -8.36 31.64
N SER A 29 1.92 -8.14 30.95
CA SER A 29 0.69 -8.96 31.04
C SER A 29 0.44 -9.64 29.69
N GLY A 30 0.28 -10.96 29.69
CA GLY A 30 -0.19 -11.70 28.51
C GLY A 30 -1.72 -11.68 28.44
N ILE A 31 -2.29 -11.78 27.24
CA ILE A 31 -3.75 -11.83 27.03
C ILE A 31 -4.17 -13.24 26.61
N LYS A 32 -5.11 -13.85 27.33
CA LYS A 32 -5.68 -15.17 27.00
C LYS A 32 -6.93 -15.03 26.14
N GLY A 33 -6.75 -14.87 24.83
CA GLY A 33 -7.85 -14.89 23.86
C GLY A 33 -7.81 -13.68 22.91
N PHE A 34 -8.39 -13.86 21.73
CA PHE A 34 -8.53 -12.83 20.70
C PHE A 34 -9.93 -12.21 20.77
N PRO A 35 -10.12 -10.89 20.54
CA PRO A 35 -9.09 -9.87 20.31
C PRO A 35 -8.49 -9.31 21.62
N PHE A 36 -9.22 -9.40 22.75
CA PHE A 36 -8.74 -9.09 24.10
C PHE A 36 -9.41 -10.01 25.14
N GLY A 37 -8.75 -11.09 25.55
CA GLY A 37 -9.21 -11.96 26.63
C GLY A 37 -8.69 -11.56 28.02
N SER A 38 -8.88 -12.41 29.03
CA SER A 38 -8.44 -12.12 30.40
C SER A 38 -6.91 -12.00 30.47
N PRO A 39 -6.37 -10.97 31.16
CA PRO A 39 -4.93 -10.84 31.33
C PRO A 39 -4.39 -11.97 32.22
N THR A 40 -3.16 -12.37 31.97
CA THR A 40 -2.36 -13.26 32.79
C THR A 40 -1.06 -12.51 33.09
N SER A 41 -0.78 -12.30 34.37
CA SER A 41 0.33 -11.48 34.82
C SER A 41 0.98 -12.09 36.07
N PRO A 42 2.30 -11.92 36.27
CA PRO A 42 3.27 -11.37 35.30
C PRO A 42 3.59 -12.39 34.18
N CYS A 43 3.93 -11.89 33.01
CA CYS A 43 4.41 -12.68 31.88
C CYS A 43 5.75 -12.14 31.36
N LEU A 44 6.67 -13.05 31.03
CA LEU A 44 7.89 -12.70 30.33
C LEU A 44 7.70 -12.77 28.83
N TRP A 45 8.21 -11.75 28.16
CA TRP A 45 8.35 -11.75 26.71
C TRP A 45 9.56 -12.62 26.30
N ASN A 46 9.37 -13.50 25.33
CA ASN A 46 10.39 -14.46 24.88
C ASN A 46 10.69 -14.34 23.36
N GLY A 47 10.43 -13.17 22.77
CA GLY A 47 10.75 -12.87 21.38
C GLY A 47 12.16 -12.30 21.20
N SER A 48 12.43 -11.74 20.02
CA SER A 48 13.69 -11.02 19.69
C SER A 48 13.42 -9.58 19.26
N ILE A 49 14.08 -8.59 19.89
CA ILE A 49 13.99 -7.17 19.50
C ILE A 49 15.26 -6.84 18.72
N ARG A 50 15.11 -6.16 17.59
CA ARG A 50 16.22 -5.50 16.90
C ARG A 50 16.02 -4.00 17.06
N TYR A 51 17.02 -3.30 17.58
CA TYR A 51 17.01 -1.85 17.76
C TYR A 51 18.37 -1.27 17.35
N ALA A 52 18.39 0.02 17.01
CA ALA A 52 19.59 0.78 16.73
C ALA A 52 19.59 2.03 17.62
N ILE A 53 20.76 2.41 18.11
CA ILE A 53 20.97 3.65 18.85
C ILE A 53 21.39 4.70 17.84
N VAL A 54 20.71 5.84 17.83
CA VAL A 54 21.09 6.98 17.01
C VAL A 54 21.90 7.91 17.92
N ASP A 55 23.21 8.02 17.67
CA ASP A 55 24.07 8.89 18.45
C ASP A 55 23.74 10.36 18.14
N GLU A 56 23.26 11.11 19.14
CA GLU A 56 22.92 12.54 19.02
C GLU A 56 24.13 13.49 19.11
N GLU A 57 25.36 12.98 19.18
CA GLU A 57 26.54 13.84 19.23
C GLU A 57 27.10 14.14 17.84
N THR A 58 26.47 15.09 17.16
CA THR A 58 27.22 16.02 16.30
C THR A 58 26.58 17.41 16.32
N THR A 59 26.82 18.16 17.40
CA THR A 59 26.77 19.63 17.36
C THR A 59 28.20 20.15 17.51
N VAL A 60 28.74 20.89 16.54
CA VAL A 60 29.02 22.35 16.59
C VAL A 60 29.54 22.81 15.21
N SER A 61 28.82 23.73 14.56
CA SER A 61 29.36 25.00 14.00
C SER A 61 28.31 25.63 13.09
N SER A 62 28.03 26.91 13.33
CA SER A 62 27.18 27.76 12.52
C SER A 62 27.72 27.89 11.10
N GLN A 63 27.24 27.05 10.20
CA GLN A 63 27.33 27.23 8.77
C GLN A 63 25.97 26.88 8.18
N ALA A 64 25.57 27.66 7.17
CA ALA A 64 24.24 27.65 6.56
C ALA A 64 23.63 26.26 6.48
N ALA A 65 22.33 26.18 6.81
CA ALA A 65 21.51 24.97 6.75
C ALA A 65 22.03 24.01 5.67
N PRO A 66 22.32 22.74 6.01
CA PRO A 66 22.57 21.78 4.96
C PRO A 66 21.28 21.74 4.15
N LYS A 67 21.31 22.36 2.97
CA LYS A 67 20.50 21.89 1.86
C LYS A 67 20.94 20.45 1.69
N SER A 68 20.23 19.56 2.40
CA SER A 68 19.95 18.23 1.95
C SER A 68 19.61 18.38 0.47
N SER A 69 20.61 18.13 -0.37
CA SER A 69 20.45 18.08 -1.81
C SER A 69 19.81 16.73 -2.11
N PHE A 70 18.55 16.60 -1.67
CA PHE A 70 17.62 15.65 -2.23
C PHE A 70 17.43 16.09 -3.69
N ASN A 71 17.92 15.31 -4.65
CA ASN A 71 17.57 15.52 -6.04
C ASN A 71 16.20 14.91 -6.31
N SER A 72 15.35 15.73 -6.89
CA SER A 72 13.91 15.80 -6.73
C SER A 72 13.15 15.15 -7.89
N ASN A 73 13.28 13.84 -8.08
CA ASN A 73 12.52 13.16 -9.14
C ASN A 73 11.11 12.73 -8.72
N PHE A 74 10.85 12.82 -7.42
CA PHE A 74 9.54 12.73 -6.81
C PHE A 74 9.49 13.82 -5.73
N THR A 75 8.86 14.94 -6.03
CA THR A 75 8.56 15.95 -5.00
C THR A 75 7.29 15.51 -4.30
N GLY A 76 7.44 14.85 -3.16
CA GLY A 76 6.32 14.64 -2.24
C GLY A 76 5.90 16.01 -1.69
N GLU A 77 4.83 16.59 -2.21
CA GLU A 77 4.28 17.81 -1.64
C GLU A 77 3.41 17.45 -0.42
N ALA A 78 3.77 18.01 0.74
CA ALA A 78 3.02 17.81 1.96
C ALA A 78 1.69 18.58 1.87
N HIS A 79 0.59 17.86 2.11
CA HIS A 79 -0.74 18.41 2.10
C HIS A 79 -1.57 17.88 3.27
N SER A 80 -2.71 18.52 3.48
CA SER A 80 -3.73 18.03 4.39
C SER A 80 -5.11 18.22 3.78
N LEU A 81 -5.97 17.24 3.97
CA LEU A 81 -7.40 17.34 3.67
C LEU A 81 -8.16 17.21 4.98
N SER A 82 -9.17 18.04 5.21
CA SER A 82 -9.94 17.99 6.45
C SER A 82 -11.37 18.42 6.23
N THR A 83 -12.26 17.85 7.02
CA THR A 83 -13.67 18.23 7.00
C THR A 83 -13.91 19.43 7.92
N THR A 84 -15.16 19.89 8.02
CA THR A 84 -15.51 21.11 8.80
C THR A 84 -15.42 20.93 10.31
N PHE A 85 -15.23 19.71 10.81
CA PHE A 85 -15.39 19.40 12.24
C PHE A 85 -16.76 19.83 12.79
N ALA A 86 -17.77 19.97 11.92
CA ALA A 86 -19.15 20.17 12.34
C ALA A 86 -19.54 19.03 13.28
N SER A 87 -20.31 19.30 14.33
CA SER A 87 -20.74 18.25 15.26
C SER A 87 -22.25 18.05 15.10
N GLY A 88 -22.71 16.82 15.28
CA GLY A 88 -24.15 16.51 15.21
C GLY A 88 -24.49 15.17 15.85
N ASN A 89 -23.59 14.19 15.73
CA ASN A 89 -23.72 12.88 16.35
C ASN A 89 -22.39 12.39 16.91
N LYS A 90 -22.46 11.30 17.69
CA LYS A 90 -21.29 10.64 18.27
C LYS A 90 -21.46 9.13 18.34
N GLY A 91 -20.34 8.41 18.31
CA GLY A 91 -20.31 6.96 18.45
C GLY A 91 -18.91 6.45 18.79
N PHE A 92 -18.71 5.14 18.63
CA PHE A 92 -17.44 4.46 18.87
C PHE A 92 -16.55 4.42 17.63
N GLY A 93 -17.05 4.80 16.46
CA GLY A 93 -16.19 4.86 15.28
C GLY A 93 -16.85 5.42 14.04
N SER A 94 -16.04 5.54 12.99
CA SER A 94 -16.50 5.97 11.68
C SER A 94 -15.68 5.32 10.57
N MET A 95 -16.39 4.78 9.57
CA MET A 95 -15.82 4.23 8.34
C MET A 95 -15.98 5.25 7.22
N PHE A 96 -14.96 5.45 6.40
CA PHE A 96 -15.02 6.37 5.27
C PHE A 96 -14.02 5.97 4.18
N ASP A 97 -14.26 6.45 2.97
CA ASP A 97 -13.37 6.25 1.85
C ASP A 97 -12.59 7.52 1.53
N VAL A 98 -11.35 7.32 1.11
CA VAL A 98 -10.47 8.35 0.57
C VAL A 98 -10.08 7.95 -0.84
N SER A 99 -10.27 8.84 -1.83
CA SER A 99 -9.78 8.64 -3.19
C SER A 99 -8.76 9.69 -3.60
N ASN A 100 -7.82 9.28 -4.45
CA ASN A 100 -6.83 10.14 -5.07
C ASN A 100 -7.14 10.29 -6.57
N THR A 101 -7.20 11.52 -7.06
CA THR A 101 -7.54 11.86 -8.45
C THR A 101 -6.44 12.64 -9.17
N GLU A 102 -5.33 12.93 -8.50
CA GLU A 102 -4.20 13.64 -9.08
C GLU A 102 -2.88 12.94 -8.73
N GLY A 103 -1.77 13.36 -9.34
CA GLY A 103 -0.47 12.72 -9.18
C GLY A 103 -0.45 11.25 -9.59
N GLU A 104 0.58 10.53 -9.16
CA GLU A 104 0.69 9.08 -9.34
C GLU A 104 0.14 8.34 -8.13
N TYR A 105 0.49 8.81 -6.93
CA TYR A 105 -0.02 8.29 -5.67
C TYR A 105 0.09 9.34 -4.56
N ALA A 106 -0.79 9.20 -3.57
CA ALA A 106 -0.69 9.87 -2.28
C ALA A 106 -0.20 8.88 -1.23
N VAL A 107 0.60 9.33 -0.26
CA VAL A 107 0.94 8.55 0.93
C VAL A 107 0.34 9.24 2.14
N ILE A 108 -0.66 8.61 2.76
CA ILE A 108 -1.25 9.06 4.02
C ILE A 108 -0.24 8.82 5.14
N THR A 109 0.10 9.91 5.83
CA THR A 109 1.11 9.97 6.89
C THR A 109 0.54 10.38 8.25
N GLY A 110 -0.73 10.80 8.29
CA GLY A 110 -1.43 11.07 9.53
C GLY A 110 -2.94 11.07 9.34
N ILE A 111 -3.65 10.78 10.43
CA ILE A 111 -5.11 10.82 10.50
C ILE A 111 -5.49 11.56 11.79
N ASP A 112 -6.40 12.51 11.70
CA ASP A 112 -7.01 13.19 12.83
C ASP A 112 -8.47 12.79 12.96
N PHE A 113 -8.98 12.73 14.19
CA PHE A 113 -10.42 12.63 14.45
C PHE A 113 -10.92 13.76 15.35
N HIS A 114 -12.23 13.96 15.36
CA HIS A 114 -12.92 14.90 16.23
C HIS A 114 -13.56 14.17 17.41
N THR A 115 -13.33 14.65 18.64
CA THR A 115 -13.98 14.15 19.85
C THR A 115 -14.39 15.29 20.76
N ASN A 116 -15.40 15.09 21.60
CA ASN A 116 -15.75 16.03 22.66
C ASN A 116 -14.99 15.79 23.98
N LEU A 117 -14.15 14.76 24.07
CA LEU A 117 -13.31 14.50 25.23
C LEU A 117 -12.14 15.49 25.26
N GLN A 118 -11.86 16.06 26.42
CA GLN A 118 -10.79 17.04 26.60
C GLN A 118 -9.90 16.64 27.78
N ASN A 119 -8.60 16.50 27.52
CA ASN A 119 -7.60 16.05 28.50
C ASN A 119 -7.87 14.63 29.06
N ASP A 120 -8.63 13.83 28.33
CA ASP A 120 -8.88 12.43 28.64
C ASP A 120 -8.15 11.54 27.64
N ASP A 121 -7.56 10.46 28.13
CA ASP A 121 -6.99 9.42 27.28
C ASP A 121 -8.10 8.68 26.51
N VAL A 122 -7.85 8.46 25.23
CA VAL A 122 -8.75 7.75 24.30
C VAL A 122 -7.93 6.68 23.61
N ASN A 123 -8.34 5.42 23.76
CA ASN A 123 -7.70 4.35 22.99
C ASN A 123 -8.30 4.34 21.59
N VAL A 124 -7.44 4.37 20.58
CA VAL A 124 -7.81 4.48 19.17
C VAL A 124 -7.18 3.34 18.38
N VAL A 125 -8.00 2.68 17.57
CA VAL A 125 -7.54 1.72 16.56
C VAL A 125 -7.95 2.24 15.20
N VAL A 126 -6.97 2.34 14.29
CA VAL A 126 -7.21 2.71 12.91
C VAL A 126 -7.00 1.49 12.03
N TYR A 127 -7.99 1.19 11.23
CA TYR A 127 -7.93 0.15 10.21
C TYR A 127 -7.94 0.76 8.82
N THR A 128 -7.39 0.02 7.86
CA THR A 128 -7.47 0.33 6.43
C THR A 128 -7.82 -0.90 5.62
N LYS A 129 -8.38 -0.68 4.43
CA LYS A 129 -8.72 -1.71 3.44
C LYS A 129 -8.55 -1.13 2.02
N GLU A 130 -8.16 -1.99 1.07
CA GLU A 130 -8.17 -1.63 -0.36
C GLU A 130 -9.59 -1.50 -0.92
N GLY A 131 -9.80 -0.48 -1.75
CA GLY A 131 -11.11 -0.14 -2.29
C GLY A 131 -12.02 0.50 -1.25
N SER A 132 -13.33 0.40 -1.48
CA SER A 132 -14.36 0.99 -0.60
C SER A 132 -14.61 0.15 0.65
N TYR A 133 -15.07 0.77 1.74
CA TYR A 133 -15.53 0.09 2.95
C TYR A 133 -16.87 -0.64 2.76
N LEU A 134 -17.64 -0.29 1.72
CA LEU A 134 -18.98 -0.84 1.48
C LEU A 134 -18.93 -2.36 1.28
N GLY A 135 -19.78 -3.08 2.01
CA GLY A 135 -19.82 -4.55 2.06
C GLY A 135 -18.90 -5.17 3.10
N SER A 136 -18.04 -4.39 3.76
CA SER A 136 -17.09 -4.83 4.79
C SER A 136 -17.39 -4.25 6.17
N GLU A 137 -18.54 -3.61 6.36
CA GLU A 137 -18.91 -2.89 7.59
C GLU A 137 -19.01 -3.81 8.82
N PHE A 138 -19.33 -5.07 8.59
CA PHE A 138 -19.53 -6.08 9.63
C PHE A 138 -18.49 -7.20 9.58
N THR A 139 -17.43 -7.05 8.78
CA THR A 139 -16.46 -8.11 8.50
C THR A 139 -15.05 -7.67 8.91
N PRO A 140 -14.66 -7.81 10.19
CA PRO A 140 -13.34 -7.38 10.67
C PRO A 140 -12.16 -8.00 9.90
N GLY A 141 -12.35 -9.20 9.32
CA GLY A 141 -11.32 -9.90 8.56
C GLY A 141 -10.91 -9.23 7.25
N ASP A 142 -11.72 -8.29 6.74
CA ASP A 142 -11.42 -7.55 5.51
C ASP A 142 -10.45 -6.37 5.75
N TRP A 143 -10.13 -6.08 7.01
CA TRP A 143 -9.44 -4.88 7.43
C TRP A 143 -8.06 -5.17 8.03
N HIS A 144 -7.14 -4.22 7.85
CA HIS A 144 -5.79 -4.27 8.41
C HIS A 144 -5.58 -3.12 9.39
N VAL A 145 -5.06 -3.42 10.59
CA VAL A 145 -4.74 -2.39 11.59
C VAL A 145 -3.46 -1.66 11.17
N ILE A 146 -3.51 -0.32 11.14
CA ILE A 146 -2.37 0.56 10.82
C ILE A 146 -1.95 1.46 11.99
N ALA A 147 -2.79 1.53 13.05
CA ALA A 147 -2.47 2.15 14.32
C ALA A 147 -3.30 1.52 15.43
N ASN A 148 -2.70 1.32 16.61
CA ASN A 148 -3.39 0.91 17.83
C ASN A 148 -2.69 1.59 19.02
N THR A 149 -3.22 2.72 19.45
CA THR A 149 -2.53 3.66 20.32
C THR A 149 -3.48 4.38 21.27
N SER A 150 -2.94 5.15 22.21
CA SER A 150 -3.70 6.02 23.10
C SER A 150 -3.33 7.47 22.85
N VAL A 151 -4.33 8.35 22.75
CA VAL A 151 -4.14 9.79 22.51
C VAL A 151 -4.99 10.60 23.46
N VAL A 152 -4.56 11.84 23.73
CA VAL A 152 -5.30 12.76 24.59
C VAL A 152 -6.31 13.54 23.75
N GLY A 153 -7.60 13.36 24.05
CA GLY A 153 -8.69 14.08 23.39
C GLY A 153 -8.54 15.60 23.52
N GLN A 154 -8.72 16.31 22.40
CA GLN A 154 -8.53 17.77 22.34
C GLN A 154 -9.84 18.57 22.54
N GLY A 155 -10.98 17.89 22.63
CA GLY A 155 -12.29 18.49 22.81
C GLY A 155 -12.90 19.08 21.54
N TYR A 156 -14.05 19.74 21.72
CA TYR A 156 -14.84 20.28 20.61
C TYR A 156 -14.05 21.22 19.70
N TYR A 157 -14.32 21.10 18.40
CA TYR A 157 -13.78 21.88 17.29
C TYR A 157 -12.26 21.84 17.17
N LYS A 158 -11.62 20.82 17.77
CA LYS A 158 -10.19 20.58 17.67
C LYS A 158 -9.92 19.19 17.11
N ARG A 159 -8.85 19.11 16.34
CA ARG A 159 -8.28 17.84 15.85
C ARG A 159 -7.63 17.11 16.99
N THR A 160 -7.87 15.81 17.08
CA THR A 160 -7.09 14.90 17.90
C THR A 160 -6.24 14.05 16.95
N PRO A 161 -4.94 14.35 16.80
CA PRO A 161 -4.06 13.63 15.89
C PRO A 161 -3.83 12.20 16.36
N ILE A 162 -3.82 11.25 15.43
CA ILE A 162 -3.48 9.85 15.66
C ILE A 162 -2.11 9.60 15.03
N PRO A 163 -1.10 9.19 15.81
CA PRO A 163 0.16 8.72 15.24
C PRO A 163 -0.11 7.40 14.52
N ILE A 164 0.08 7.38 13.20
CA ILE A 164 -0.02 6.15 12.42
C ILE A 164 1.35 5.48 12.33
N GLU A 165 1.39 4.17 12.58
CA GLU A 165 2.63 3.39 12.59
C GLU A 165 2.96 2.87 11.19
N GLN A 166 1.93 2.67 10.37
CA GLN A 166 2.05 2.21 9.00
C GLN A 166 1.47 3.24 8.04
N GLN A 167 2.31 3.71 7.13
CA GLN A 167 1.89 4.60 6.04
C GLN A 167 0.97 3.85 5.07
N VAL A 168 -0.03 4.55 4.53
CA VAL A 168 -1.01 3.98 3.61
C VAL A 168 -1.04 4.77 2.33
N SER A 169 -0.85 4.09 1.21
CA SER A 169 -0.85 4.73 -0.10
C SER A 169 -2.23 4.71 -0.76
N VAL A 170 -2.50 5.72 -1.57
CA VAL A 170 -3.67 5.84 -2.45
C VAL A 170 -3.19 6.23 -3.84
N VAL A 171 -3.08 5.24 -4.73
CA VAL A 171 -2.75 5.45 -6.15
C VAL A 171 -3.78 6.33 -6.85
N ASN A 172 -3.40 7.02 -7.91
CA ASN A 172 -4.34 7.82 -8.72
C ASN A 172 -5.47 6.94 -9.29
N GLY A 173 -6.69 7.45 -9.23
CA GLY A 173 -7.94 6.73 -9.48
C GLY A 173 -8.31 5.72 -8.39
N GLY A 174 -7.38 5.43 -7.48
CA GLY A 174 -7.55 4.47 -6.40
C GLY A 174 -8.43 5.01 -5.27
N THR A 175 -9.05 4.08 -4.56
CA THR A 175 -9.79 4.34 -3.32
C THR A 175 -9.21 3.47 -2.20
N ARG A 176 -9.09 4.06 -1.02
CA ARG A 176 -8.67 3.40 0.21
C ARG A 176 -9.70 3.68 1.30
N ALA A 177 -10.17 2.63 1.95
CA ALA A 177 -11.08 2.71 3.07
C ALA A 177 -10.31 2.86 4.38
N PHE A 178 -10.89 3.59 5.32
CA PHE A 178 -10.41 3.71 6.69
C PHE A 178 -11.55 3.48 7.68
N TYR A 179 -11.23 2.89 8.83
CA TYR A 179 -12.11 2.79 9.97
C TYR A 179 -11.37 3.30 11.21
N VAL A 180 -11.83 4.41 11.77
CA VAL A 180 -11.32 4.93 13.05
C VAL A 180 -12.27 4.47 14.14
N SER A 181 -11.79 3.65 15.07
CA SER A 181 -12.53 3.16 16.24
C SER A 181 -11.88 3.65 17.51
N ILE A 182 -12.70 4.06 18.48
CA ILE A 182 -12.26 4.47 19.80
C ILE A 182 -13.01 3.70 20.90
N ASP A 183 -12.46 3.67 22.10
CA ASP A 183 -13.00 2.91 23.24
C ASP A 183 -14.15 3.60 24.00
N LYS A 184 -14.54 4.81 23.58
CA LYS A 184 -15.60 5.62 24.20
C LYS A 184 -16.57 6.14 23.12
N PRO A 185 -17.88 6.32 23.40
CA PRO A 185 -18.86 6.78 22.41
C PRO A 185 -18.77 8.30 22.18
N ASN A 186 -17.58 8.78 21.84
CA ASN A 186 -17.23 10.19 21.82
C ASN A 186 -16.55 10.62 20.51
N LEU A 187 -16.47 9.75 19.50
CA LEU A 187 -16.01 10.13 18.16
C LEU A 187 -17.17 10.85 17.48
N LEU A 188 -16.93 12.10 17.09
CA LEU A 188 -17.94 12.95 16.48
C LEU A 188 -17.97 12.72 14.98
N TYR A 189 -19.18 12.62 14.41
CA TYR A 189 -19.44 12.60 12.97
C TYR A 189 -20.71 13.41 12.69
N SER A 190 -20.88 13.84 11.45
CA SER A 190 -22.03 14.63 11.03
C SER A 190 -23.05 13.77 10.26
N ASN A 191 -24.32 14.17 10.30
CA ASN A 191 -25.28 13.66 9.33
C ASN A 191 -24.89 14.15 7.94
N ALA A 192 -25.18 13.36 6.92
CA ALA A 192 -25.19 13.88 5.55
C ALA A 192 -26.48 14.68 5.31
N ASP A 193 -26.43 15.62 4.38
CA ASP A 193 -27.63 16.29 3.87
C ASP A 193 -28.48 15.29 3.04
N ASP A 194 -29.77 15.59 2.87
CA ASP A 194 -30.75 14.68 2.25
C ASP A 194 -30.41 14.31 0.79
N ASP A 195 -29.55 15.08 0.12
CA ASP A 195 -29.11 14.88 -1.26
C ASP A 195 -27.76 14.14 -1.38
N ILE A 196 -27.10 13.81 -0.27
CA ILE A 196 -25.80 13.13 -0.26
C ILE A 196 -25.98 11.62 -0.06
N SER A 197 -25.53 10.82 -1.02
CA SER A 197 -25.64 9.35 -1.05
C SER A 197 -24.28 8.66 -0.88
N LEU A 198 -24.30 7.40 -0.43
CA LEU A 198 -23.09 6.58 -0.27
C LEU A 198 -22.22 6.58 -1.54
N GLY A 199 -20.94 6.90 -1.39
CA GLY A 199 -19.98 7.01 -2.48
C GLY A 199 -19.74 8.45 -2.98
N ASP A 200 -20.60 9.40 -2.64
CA ASP A 200 -20.45 10.81 -3.02
C ASP A 200 -19.25 11.46 -2.31
N THR A 201 -18.56 12.35 -3.04
CA THR A 201 -17.47 13.18 -2.50
C THR A 201 -18.05 14.31 -1.65
N VAL A 202 -17.64 14.39 -0.40
CA VAL A 202 -18.09 15.41 0.56
C VAL A 202 -17.07 16.53 0.77
N TYR A 203 -15.78 16.23 0.61
CA TYR A 203 -14.70 17.22 0.66
C TYR A 203 -13.61 16.82 -0.33
N GLN A 204 -12.99 17.81 -0.99
CA GLN A 204 -11.89 17.59 -1.92
C GLN A 204 -10.86 18.72 -1.84
N GLN A 205 -9.57 18.35 -1.87
CA GLN A 205 -8.46 19.29 -1.97
C GLN A 205 -7.22 18.57 -2.49
N ASN A 206 -6.48 19.21 -3.41
CA ASN A 206 -5.21 18.71 -3.97
C ASN A 206 -5.31 17.26 -4.48
N GLY A 207 -6.33 16.98 -5.30
CA GLY A 207 -6.63 15.64 -5.81
C GLY A 207 -7.12 14.61 -4.79
N MET A 208 -7.10 14.89 -3.50
CA MET A 208 -7.61 13.99 -2.47
C MET A 208 -9.07 14.28 -2.15
N GLN A 209 -9.86 13.24 -2.02
CA GLN A 209 -11.30 13.31 -1.77
C GLN A 209 -11.68 12.49 -0.54
N PHE A 210 -12.43 13.08 0.39
CA PHE A 210 -13.24 12.33 1.35
C PHE A 210 -14.58 12.01 0.72
N ARG A 211 -14.95 10.74 0.77
CA ARG A 211 -16.30 10.30 0.39
C ARG A 211 -17.13 10.02 1.63
N ILE A 212 -18.44 10.11 1.45
CA ILE A 212 -19.38 9.91 2.55
C ILE A 212 -19.18 8.52 3.19
N GLY A 213 -19.30 8.50 4.51
CA GLY A 213 -18.97 7.35 5.34
C GLY A 213 -20.16 6.81 6.13
N SER A 214 -19.81 6.12 7.20
CA SER A 214 -20.69 5.56 8.20
C SER A 214 -20.23 5.95 9.59
N GLY A 215 -21.17 6.09 10.53
CA GLY A 215 -20.91 6.15 11.96
C GLY A 215 -21.27 4.82 12.61
N LEU A 216 -20.56 4.43 13.67
CA LEU A 216 -20.78 3.14 14.35
C LEU A 216 -20.98 3.31 15.85
N GLN A 217 -21.89 2.51 16.44
CA GLN A 217 -22.11 2.44 17.90
C GLN A 217 -21.43 1.22 18.56
N GLY A 218 -20.68 0.44 17.78
CA GLY A 218 -19.79 -0.60 18.29
C GLY A 218 -18.69 -0.93 17.29
N THR A 219 -17.76 -1.80 17.69
CA THR A 219 -16.68 -2.25 16.81
C THR A 219 -17.24 -3.21 15.75
N PHE A 220 -17.31 -2.75 14.50
CA PHE A 220 -17.94 -3.47 13.38
C PHE A 220 -19.41 -3.86 13.65
N SER A 221 -20.16 -3.02 14.37
CA SER A 221 -21.60 -3.19 14.62
C SER A 221 -22.34 -1.86 14.60
N ASP A 222 -23.67 -1.93 14.50
CA ASP A 222 -24.58 -0.79 14.67
C ASP A 222 -24.20 0.40 13.76
N VAL A 223 -24.26 0.13 12.45
CA VAL A 223 -23.84 1.04 11.39
C VAL A 223 -24.96 2.04 11.08
N PHE A 224 -24.61 3.33 11.07
CA PHE A 224 -25.48 4.44 10.70
C PHE A 224 -24.94 5.09 9.45
N GLN A 225 -25.76 5.12 8.39
CA GLN A 225 -25.44 5.67 7.09
C GLN A 225 -26.55 6.63 6.63
N PRO A 226 -26.22 7.62 5.78
CA PRO A 226 -24.88 8.14 5.47
C PRO A 226 -24.36 9.06 6.61
N ARG A 227 -23.05 9.03 6.90
CA ARG A 227 -22.41 9.93 7.90
C ARG A 227 -21.11 10.51 7.38
N ILE A 228 -20.89 11.79 7.66
CA ILE A 228 -19.66 12.49 7.28
C ILE A 228 -18.65 12.33 8.40
N TYR A 229 -17.46 11.81 8.07
CA TYR A 229 -16.34 11.74 9.00
C TYR A 229 -15.88 13.14 9.42
N ASN A 230 -15.74 13.38 10.72
CA ASN A 230 -15.18 14.63 11.22
C ASN A 230 -13.73 14.44 11.63
N GLY A 231 -12.82 14.87 10.77
CA GLY A 231 -11.40 14.65 10.96
C GLY A 231 -10.59 15.18 9.79
N GLY A 232 -9.35 14.72 9.71
CA GLY A 232 -8.43 15.09 8.66
C GLY A 232 -7.45 13.97 8.33
N ILE A 233 -6.79 14.12 7.19
CA ILE A 233 -5.65 13.31 6.79
C ILE A 233 -4.49 14.23 6.42
N GLN A 234 -3.29 13.81 6.77
CA GLN A 234 -2.03 14.37 6.27
C GLN A 234 -1.48 13.41 5.22
N PHE A 235 -0.97 13.95 4.12
CA PHE A 235 -0.44 13.12 3.05
C PHE A 235 0.66 13.82 2.27
N TYR A 236 1.53 13.02 1.65
CA TYR A 236 2.43 13.48 0.59
C TYR A 236 1.84 13.10 -0.76
N GLN A 237 1.70 14.08 -1.66
CA GLN A 237 1.32 13.82 -3.04
C GLN A 237 2.58 13.65 -3.87
N TYR A 238 2.66 12.54 -4.60
CA TYR A 238 3.77 12.24 -5.49
C TYR A 238 3.31 12.38 -6.94
N THR A 239 3.93 13.29 -7.67
CA THR A 239 3.80 13.45 -9.12
C THR A 239 5.13 13.06 -9.76
N SER A 240 5.10 12.33 -10.89
CA SER A 240 6.29 12.31 -11.74
C SER A 240 6.36 13.65 -12.46
N SER A 241 7.42 14.40 -12.19
CA SER A 241 7.69 15.66 -12.87
C SER A 241 8.55 15.48 -14.12
N LYS A 242 8.97 14.24 -14.44
CA LYS A 242 9.92 13.94 -15.51
C LYS A 242 9.49 12.76 -16.36
N GLU A 243 9.48 12.99 -17.67
CA GLU A 243 9.73 11.93 -18.63
C GLU A 243 11.19 11.47 -18.46
N TYR A 244 11.40 10.21 -18.10
CA TYR A 244 12.73 9.61 -17.98
C TYR A 244 13.30 9.33 -19.37
N THR A 245 13.76 10.38 -20.05
CA THR A 245 14.23 10.29 -21.45
C THR A 245 15.73 10.01 -21.58
N SER A 246 16.48 10.02 -20.46
CA SER A 246 17.93 9.85 -20.45
C SER A 246 18.41 8.83 -19.39
N GLU A 247 19.61 8.26 -19.61
CA GLU A 247 20.28 7.38 -18.63
C GLU A 247 20.57 8.10 -17.31
N GLU A 248 20.83 9.41 -17.39
CA GLU A 248 21.04 10.23 -16.21
C GLU A 248 19.77 10.29 -15.35
N ASP A 249 18.58 10.47 -15.95
CA ASP A 249 17.31 10.47 -15.23
C ASP A 249 17.04 9.11 -14.57
N MET A 250 17.32 8.00 -15.26
CA MET A 250 17.17 6.64 -14.71
C MET A 250 18.18 6.34 -13.60
N SER A 251 19.38 6.90 -13.68
CA SER A 251 20.40 6.78 -12.63
C SER A 251 19.99 7.46 -11.32
N GLN A 252 19.16 8.50 -11.40
CA GLN A 252 18.66 9.26 -10.25
C GLN A 252 17.49 8.59 -9.51
N ILE A 253 16.92 7.49 -10.03
CA ILE A 253 16.07 6.63 -9.19
C ILE A 253 17.02 5.95 -8.21
N GLU A 254 17.11 6.48 -7.00
CA GLU A 254 17.93 5.91 -5.94
C GLU A 254 17.31 4.61 -5.42
N GLY A 255 18.15 3.63 -5.14
CA GLY A 255 17.71 2.33 -4.66
C GLY A 255 18.61 1.20 -5.10
N GLU A 256 18.56 0.10 -4.35
CA GLU A 256 19.24 -1.13 -4.74
C GLU A 256 18.56 -1.70 -5.98
N SER A 257 19.28 -1.77 -7.10
CA SER A 257 18.81 -2.42 -8.33
C SER A 257 18.62 -3.92 -8.08
N GLN A 258 17.43 -4.40 -8.39
CA GLN A 258 17.05 -5.79 -8.26
C GLN A 258 16.56 -6.33 -9.60
N LYS A 259 16.68 -7.65 -9.72
CA LYS A 259 16.26 -8.40 -10.90
C LYS A 259 15.58 -9.68 -10.46
N TYR A 260 14.48 -10.04 -11.10
CA TYR A 260 13.82 -11.32 -10.89
C TYR A 260 13.43 -11.96 -12.23
N GLU A 261 13.67 -13.26 -12.36
CA GLU A 261 13.37 -14.03 -13.56
C GLU A 261 12.38 -15.14 -13.22
N THR A 262 11.27 -15.21 -13.95
CA THR A 262 10.41 -16.41 -13.91
C THR A 262 11.07 -17.54 -14.69
N PRO A 263 10.69 -18.81 -14.46
CA PRO A 263 11.19 -19.93 -15.26
C PRO A 263 11.06 -19.67 -16.75
N LEU A 264 12.18 -19.79 -17.47
CA LEU A 264 12.21 -19.64 -18.92
C LEU A 264 11.58 -20.87 -19.59
N GLY A 265 10.75 -20.65 -20.61
CA GLY A 265 10.05 -21.71 -21.33
C GLY A 265 8.77 -21.21 -21.98
N GLY A 266 7.84 -22.13 -22.23
CA GLY A 266 6.52 -21.82 -22.77
C GLY A 266 6.25 -22.50 -24.11
N ASP A 267 5.34 -23.47 -24.09
CA ASP A 267 4.90 -24.18 -25.29
C ASP A 267 3.79 -23.43 -26.04
N SER A 268 3.21 -22.41 -25.39
CA SER A 268 2.12 -21.61 -25.94
C SER A 268 2.52 -20.17 -26.18
N SER A 269 1.86 -19.53 -27.14
CA SER A 269 2.03 -18.12 -27.44
C SER A 269 0.70 -17.37 -27.59
N SER A 270 0.76 -16.05 -27.45
CA SER A 270 -0.38 -15.13 -27.61
C SER A 270 0.15 -13.74 -27.99
N PHE A 271 -0.76 -12.78 -28.16
CA PHE A 271 -0.38 -11.38 -28.40
C PHE A 271 0.18 -10.77 -27.12
N GLY A 272 -0.46 -11.02 -25.98
CA GLY A 272 -0.01 -10.46 -24.72
C GLY A 272 -0.31 -11.32 -23.50
N ILE A 273 0.18 -10.86 -22.35
CA ILE A 273 -0.09 -11.43 -21.03
C ILE A 273 -0.34 -10.33 -20.01
N MET A 274 -1.45 -10.44 -19.28
CA MET A 274 -1.76 -9.59 -18.13
C MET A 274 -1.39 -10.34 -16.85
N PHE A 275 -0.74 -9.67 -15.91
CA PHE A 275 -0.35 -10.26 -14.63
C PHE A 275 -0.27 -9.16 -13.55
N SER A 276 -0.16 -9.55 -12.28
CA SER A 276 0.02 -8.59 -11.18
C SER A 276 1.36 -8.80 -10.50
N ILE A 277 1.98 -7.70 -10.07
CA ILE A 277 3.13 -7.67 -9.19
C ILE A 277 2.69 -7.04 -7.86
N ARG A 278 2.90 -7.75 -6.75
CA ARG A 278 2.74 -7.24 -5.39
C ARG A 278 4.09 -6.88 -4.80
N ASN A 279 4.19 -5.67 -4.25
CA ASN A 279 5.35 -5.26 -3.47
C ASN A 279 5.26 -5.85 -2.05
N LYS A 280 6.21 -6.71 -1.68
CA LYS A 280 6.37 -7.29 -0.34
C LYS A 280 7.40 -6.56 0.52
N HIS A 281 8.11 -5.60 -0.06
CA HIS A 281 9.03 -4.74 0.66
C HIS A 281 8.26 -3.66 1.44
N SER A 282 8.87 -3.15 2.51
CA SER A 282 8.33 -2.07 3.34
C SER A 282 8.44 -0.69 2.68
N SER A 283 9.23 -0.58 1.62
CA SER A 283 9.48 0.65 0.87
C SER A 283 8.94 0.52 -0.55
N PRO A 284 8.57 1.63 -1.20
CA PRO A 284 8.19 1.62 -2.61
C PRO A 284 9.25 0.94 -3.48
N ILE A 285 8.80 0.23 -4.51
CA ILE A 285 9.67 -0.26 -5.58
C ILE A 285 9.30 0.43 -6.89
N PHE A 286 10.25 0.59 -7.78
CA PHE A 286 10.03 1.15 -9.10
C PHE A 286 10.34 0.08 -10.13
N ILE A 287 9.33 -0.40 -10.85
CA ILE A 287 9.52 -1.29 -12.00
C ILE A 287 10.10 -0.45 -13.13
N THR A 288 11.33 -0.76 -13.54
CA THR A 288 12.08 0.05 -14.51
C THR A 288 12.15 -0.59 -15.89
N SER A 289 11.96 -1.90 -15.99
CA SER A 289 11.99 -2.61 -17.26
C SER A 289 11.40 -4.02 -17.14
N PHE A 290 11.00 -4.56 -18.28
CA PHE A 290 10.69 -5.98 -18.46
C PHE A 290 11.57 -6.59 -19.55
N ALA A 291 11.89 -7.88 -19.40
CA ALA A 291 12.25 -8.72 -20.53
C ALA A 291 11.19 -9.81 -20.73
N PHE A 292 11.00 -10.23 -21.98
CA PHE A 292 10.01 -11.22 -22.34
C PHE A 292 10.61 -12.33 -23.20
N HIS A 293 9.91 -13.45 -23.28
CA HIS A 293 10.29 -14.59 -24.11
C HIS A 293 9.38 -14.69 -25.34
N THR A 294 9.98 -15.02 -26.49
CA THR A 294 9.31 -15.10 -27.79
C THR A 294 10.01 -16.14 -28.68
N ASN A 295 9.34 -16.65 -29.71
CA ASN A 295 9.91 -17.62 -30.66
C ASN A 295 10.50 -16.98 -31.93
N ILE A 296 10.47 -15.66 -32.05
CA ILE A 296 10.99 -14.93 -33.22
C ILE A 296 12.36 -14.31 -32.94
N GLU A 297 13.18 -14.19 -33.98
CA GLU A 297 14.52 -13.57 -33.97
C GLU A 297 14.56 -12.32 -34.87
N GLU A 298 13.52 -11.49 -34.80
CA GLU A 298 13.35 -10.27 -35.61
C GLU A 298 12.89 -9.09 -34.75
N ASP A 299 12.88 -7.89 -35.33
CA ASP A 299 12.34 -6.71 -34.66
C ASP A 299 10.84 -6.90 -34.34
N SER A 300 10.46 -6.64 -33.09
CA SER A 300 9.09 -6.78 -32.61
C SER A 300 8.65 -5.52 -31.89
N ALA A 301 7.50 -4.98 -32.29
CA ALA A 301 6.84 -3.91 -31.56
C ALA A 301 6.27 -4.46 -30.25
N VAL A 302 6.68 -3.86 -29.13
CA VAL A 302 6.25 -4.21 -27.78
C VAL A 302 5.62 -3.00 -27.11
N GLU A 303 4.51 -3.25 -26.43
CA GLU A 303 3.81 -2.28 -25.61
C GLU A 303 3.65 -2.83 -24.19
N VAL A 304 3.84 -1.94 -23.21
CA VAL A 304 3.62 -2.25 -21.79
C VAL A 304 2.62 -1.27 -21.25
N TYR A 305 1.56 -1.80 -20.66
CA TYR A 305 0.53 -1.05 -19.96
C TYR A 305 0.52 -1.43 -18.47
N THR A 306 -0.03 -0.55 -17.65
CA THR A 306 -0.18 -0.79 -16.24
C THR A 306 -1.51 -0.25 -15.70
N THR A 307 -2.04 -0.88 -14.65
CA THR A 307 -3.22 -0.41 -13.90
C THR A 307 -3.07 -0.78 -12.44
N SER A 308 -3.59 0.07 -11.55
CA SER A 308 -3.49 -0.16 -10.11
C SER A 308 -4.33 -1.36 -9.66
N GLY A 309 -3.83 -2.06 -8.63
CA GLY A 309 -4.49 -3.22 -8.06
C GLY A 309 -4.40 -4.46 -8.96
N GLY A 310 -5.55 -5.10 -9.20
CA GLY A 310 -5.69 -6.27 -10.06
C GLY A 310 -6.28 -5.93 -11.44
N TYR A 311 -6.01 -6.79 -12.43
CA TYR A 311 -6.51 -6.66 -13.80
C TYR A 311 -7.91 -7.28 -14.00
N THR A 312 -8.45 -7.99 -13.01
CA THR A 312 -9.75 -8.66 -13.13
C THR A 312 -10.89 -7.66 -13.34
N GLY A 313 -11.68 -7.87 -14.39
CA GLY A 313 -12.73 -6.94 -14.83
C GLY A 313 -12.23 -5.82 -15.75
N LYS A 314 -10.91 -5.63 -15.87
CA LYS A 314 -10.26 -4.60 -16.71
C LYS A 314 -9.67 -5.17 -17.99
N GLU A 315 -9.78 -6.48 -18.21
CA GLU A 315 -8.99 -7.18 -19.24
C GLU A 315 -9.32 -6.78 -20.68
N ARG A 316 -10.44 -6.08 -20.88
CA ARG A 316 -10.91 -5.64 -22.21
C ARG A 316 -11.26 -4.16 -22.26
N ILE A 317 -10.86 -3.39 -21.23
CA ILE A 317 -11.24 -1.99 -21.09
C ILE A 317 -9.96 -1.17 -21.17
N SER A 318 -9.56 -0.75 -22.38
CA SER A 318 -8.30 -0.02 -22.59
C SER A 318 -8.16 1.23 -21.72
N ASP A 319 -9.28 1.91 -21.44
CA ASP A 319 -9.30 3.16 -20.69
C ASP A 319 -8.94 2.98 -19.21
N GLU A 320 -8.98 1.75 -18.70
CA GLU A 320 -8.54 1.38 -17.35
C GLU A 320 -7.01 1.12 -17.26
N TRP A 321 -6.30 1.21 -18.39
CA TRP A 321 -4.87 0.94 -18.51
C TRP A 321 -4.10 2.18 -18.95
N THR A 322 -2.96 2.41 -18.31
CA THR A 322 -2.00 3.45 -18.71
C THR A 322 -0.84 2.83 -19.47
N GLN A 323 -0.58 3.27 -20.71
CA GLN A 323 0.59 2.81 -21.47
C GLN A 323 1.87 3.44 -20.92
N VAL A 324 2.83 2.62 -20.50
CA VAL A 324 4.11 3.05 -19.92
C VAL A 324 5.31 2.77 -20.82
N SER A 325 5.13 1.98 -21.89
CA SER A 325 6.15 1.75 -22.90
C SER A 325 5.50 1.42 -24.24
N ARG A 326 6.10 1.93 -25.32
CA ARG A 326 5.85 1.50 -26.71
C ARG A 326 7.15 1.64 -27.49
N THR A 327 7.73 0.51 -27.89
CA THR A 327 9.03 0.50 -28.53
C THR A 327 9.23 -0.70 -29.44
N ILE A 328 10.35 -0.73 -30.16
CA ILE A 328 10.77 -1.87 -30.98
C ILE A 328 11.93 -2.55 -30.25
N VAL A 329 11.83 -3.86 -30.08
CA VAL A 329 12.87 -4.70 -29.48
C VAL A 329 13.30 -5.75 -30.50
N GLN A 330 14.61 -5.91 -30.66
CA GLN A 330 15.16 -7.05 -31.40
C GLN A 330 14.89 -8.32 -30.59
N ALA A 331 13.90 -9.11 -31.03
CA ALA A 331 13.59 -10.37 -30.40
C ALA A 331 14.76 -11.35 -30.53
N GLN A 332 15.02 -12.09 -29.46
CA GLN A 332 16.20 -12.96 -29.33
C GLN A 332 15.90 -14.44 -29.57
N GLY A 333 14.64 -14.78 -29.85
CA GLY A 333 14.18 -16.13 -30.10
C GLY A 333 14.06 -16.99 -28.84
N LEU A 334 13.89 -18.29 -29.09
CA LEU A 334 13.65 -19.28 -28.05
C LEU A 334 14.79 -19.33 -27.03
N ASN A 335 14.41 -19.46 -25.76
CA ASN A 335 15.28 -19.55 -24.60
C ASN A 335 16.24 -18.36 -24.43
N LYS A 336 15.86 -17.18 -24.95
CA LYS A 336 16.58 -15.93 -24.72
C LYS A 336 15.61 -14.82 -24.32
N TRP A 337 16.07 -13.93 -23.45
CA TRP A 337 15.32 -12.75 -23.02
C TRP A 337 15.38 -11.65 -24.07
N SER A 338 14.23 -11.14 -24.49
CA SER A 338 14.10 -9.94 -25.33
C SER A 338 13.81 -8.76 -24.41
N GLN A 339 14.79 -7.87 -24.24
CA GLN A 339 14.74 -6.78 -23.26
C GLN A 339 13.98 -5.57 -23.79
N VAL A 340 13.00 -5.07 -23.04
CA VAL A 340 12.46 -3.71 -23.24
C VAL A 340 13.49 -2.73 -22.67
N PRO A 341 14.12 -1.85 -23.46
CA PRO A 341 15.11 -0.92 -22.92
C PRO A 341 14.51 -0.07 -21.80
N SER A 342 15.19 0.03 -20.66
CA SER A 342 14.70 0.77 -19.48
C SER A 342 14.41 2.24 -19.80
N LEU A 343 15.19 2.87 -20.68
CA LEU A 343 14.96 4.23 -21.21
C LEU A 343 13.71 4.38 -22.09
N LYS A 344 13.12 3.27 -22.52
CA LYS A 344 11.90 3.24 -23.33
C LYS A 344 10.69 2.82 -22.51
N MET A 345 10.82 2.76 -21.19
CA MET A 345 9.74 2.46 -20.28
C MET A 345 9.70 3.51 -19.17
N GLN A 346 8.54 4.16 -18.99
CA GLN A 346 8.29 4.98 -17.83
C GLN A 346 8.31 4.07 -16.58
N PRO A 347 9.15 4.38 -15.56
CA PRO A 347 9.18 3.62 -14.32
C PRO A 347 7.80 3.61 -13.65
N VAL A 348 7.41 2.45 -13.11
CA VAL A 348 6.11 2.28 -12.42
C VAL A 348 6.35 2.05 -10.94
N SER A 349 5.88 2.97 -10.10
CA SER A 349 5.95 2.82 -8.64
C SER A 349 4.92 1.81 -8.13
N ILE A 350 5.39 0.83 -7.35
CA ILE A 350 4.55 -0.06 -6.55
C ILE A 350 4.90 0.17 -5.10
N VAL A 351 4.03 0.89 -4.41
CA VAL A 351 4.12 1.18 -2.97
C VAL A 351 4.05 -0.09 -2.10
N ALA A 352 4.54 -0.01 -0.87
CA ALA A 352 4.63 -1.14 0.05
C ALA A 352 3.29 -1.85 0.25
N GLY A 353 3.29 -3.18 0.14
CA GLY A 353 2.11 -4.04 0.31
C GLY A 353 1.12 -4.05 -0.85
N ALA A 354 1.13 -3.03 -1.71
CA ALA A 354 0.18 -2.87 -2.81
C ALA A 354 0.51 -3.78 -4.00
N SER A 355 -0.49 -3.94 -4.87
CA SER A 355 -0.35 -4.63 -6.15
C SER A 355 -0.53 -3.66 -7.32
N GLN A 356 0.23 -3.91 -8.39
CA GLN A 356 0.09 -3.25 -9.67
C GLN A 356 -0.03 -4.32 -10.76
N SER A 357 -1.02 -4.18 -11.64
CA SER A 357 -1.14 -5.04 -12.81
C SER A 357 -0.39 -4.47 -14.00
N PHE A 358 0.17 -5.37 -14.80
CA PHE A 358 0.87 -5.07 -16.04
C PHE A 358 0.26 -5.87 -17.17
N TYR A 359 0.24 -5.26 -18.35
CA TYR A 359 -0.09 -5.92 -19.59
C TYR A 359 1.04 -5.72 -20.58
N LEU A 360 1.74 -6.80 -20.92
CA LEU A 360 2.79 -6.81 -21.91
C LEU A 360 2.24 -7.44 -23.19
N THR A 361 2.32 -6.74 -24.31
CA THR A 361 1.78 -7.20 -25.60
C THR A 361 2.72 -6.94 -26.76
N LEU A 362 2.61 -7.81 -27.77
CA LEU A 362 3.22 -7.72 -29.08
C LEU A 362 2.12 -7.58 -30.13
N GLU A 363 2.44 -6.99 -31.28
CA GLU A 363 1.52 -6.92 -32.44
C GLU A 363 1.30 -8.30 -33.11
N GLN A 364 2.16 -9.28 -32.81
CA GLN A 364 2.08 -10.64 -33.33
C GLN A 364 1.92 -11.65 -32.17
N PRO A 365 1.27 -12.81 -32.39
CA PRO A 365 0.97 -13.78 -31.34
C PRO A 365 2.18 -14.66 -30.94
N ASN A 366 3.33 -14.04 -30.70
CA ASN A 366 4.61 -14.70 -30.47
C ASN A 366 5.07 -14.62 -29.00
N LEU A 367 4.33 -13.93 -28.13
CA LEU A 367 4.69 -13.80 -26.72
C LEU A 367 4.48 -15.13 -25.99
N LYS A 368 5.53 -15.65 -25.34
CA LYS A 368 5.50 -16.95 -24.66
C LYS A 368 5.00 -16.86 -23.22
N TYR A 369 4.30 -17.90 -22.81
CA TYR A 369 3.84 -18.12 -21.44
C TYR A 369 3.75 -19.61 -21.13
N LEU A 370 3.64 -19.96 -19.85
CA LEU A 370 3.48 -21.34 -19.40
C LEU A 370 2.00 -21.67 -19.16
N LEU A 371 1.56 -22.86 -19.57
CA LEU A 371 0.23 -23.38 -19.23
C LEU A 371 0.21 -23.86 -17.79
N HIS A 372 -0.98 -23.86 -17.19
CA HIS A 372 -1.18 -24.31 -15.82
C HIS A 372 -0.81 -25.79 -15.62
N GLY A 373 -1.09 -26.64 -16.61
CA GLY A 373 -0.84 -28.09 -16.52
C GLY A 373 0.63 -28.49 -16.62
N ASP A 374 1.52 -27.58 -17.02
CA ASP A 374 2.95 -27.88 -17.23
C ASP A 374 3.80 -27.68 -15.96
N MET A 375 3.16 -27.46 -14.80
CA MET A 375 3.83 -27.23 -13.52
C MET A 375 3.05 -27.83 -12.33
N ASP A 376 3.76 -28.18 -11.27
CA ASP A 376 3.18 -28.58 -9.98
C ASP A 376 2.11 -27.56 -9.54
N SER A 377 0.96 -28.09 -9.12
CA SER A 377 -0.25 -27.33 -8.78
C SER A 377 -0.10 -26.37 -7.59
N GLU A 378 1.08 -26.29 -6.97
CA GLU A 378 1.35 -25.52 -5.75
C GLU A 378 1.84 -24.08 -6.00
N LEU A 379 2.32 -23.73 -7.20
CA LEU A 379 2.88 -22.38 -7.46
C LEU A 379 1.91 -21.50 -8.26
N MET A 380 0.97 -20.85 -7.57
CA MET A 380 0.06 -19.82 -8.15
C MET A 380 0.73 -18.44 -8.30
N SER A 381 1.94 -18.27 -7.77
CA SER A 381 2.75 -17.07 -7.92
C SER A 381 4.25 -17.40 -8.00
N TYR A 382 5.00 -16.50 -8.63
CA TYR A 382 6.47 -16.46 -8.59
C TYR A 382 6.91 -15.29 -7.71
N GLY A 383 8.17 -15.24 -7.29
CA GLY A 383 8.69 -14.06 -6.63
C GLY A 383 9.93 -14.32 -5.79
N ASN A 384 10.42 -13.26 -5.17
CA ASN A 384 11.51 -13.30 -4.21
C ASN A 384 11.08 -12.63 -2.89
N LYS A 385 12.02 -12.21 -2.04
CA LYS A 385 11.65 -11.54 -0.78
C LYS A 385 11.00 -10.14 -0.96
N PHE A 386 11.15 -9.53 -2.14
CA PHE A 386 10.70 -8.16 -2.42
C PHE A 386 9.42 -8.09 -3.25
N ILE A 387 9.24 -9.01 -4.19
CA ILE A 387 8.07 -9.02 -5.08
C ILE A 387 7.41 -10.38 -5.13
N GLU A 388 6.12 -10.37 -5.43
CA GLU A 388 5.33 -11.53 -5.82
C GLU A 388 4.66 -11.24 -7.15
N ILE A 389 4.77 -12.16 -8.10
CA ILE A 389 4.19 -12.09 -9.45
C ILE A 389 3.11 -13.16 -9.52
N SER A 390 1.86 -12.74 -9.60
CA SER A 390 0.71 -13.66 -9.68
C SER A 390 0.60 -14.31 -11.05
N ALA A 391 -0.04 -15.48 -11.11
CA ALA A 391 -0.53 -16.01 -12.37
C ALA A 391 -1.42 -14.97 -13.08
N GLY A 392 -1.32 -14.97 -14.40
CA GLY A 392 -1.93 -14.01 -15.31
C GLY A 392 -2.98 -14.60 -16.24
N VAL A 393 -3.35 -13.82 -17.25
CA VAL A 393 -4.20 -14.22 -18.37
C VAL A 393 -3.50 -13.92 -19.70
N ALA A 394 -3.49 -14.89 -20.62
CA ALA A 394 -3.03 -14.64 -21.98
C ALA A 394 -4.13 -13.92 -22.76
N VAL A 395 -3.73 -12.93 -23.55
CA VAL A 395 -4.60 -12.13 -24.42
C VAL A 395 -4.42 -12.60 -25.86
N LEU A 396 -5.47 -13.19 -26.42
CA LEU A 396 -5.48 -13.89 -27.70
C LEU A 396 -5.74 -12.98 -28.91
N GLY A 397 -5.93 -11.68 -28.71
CA GLY A 397 -6.09 -10.69 -29.78
C GLY A 397 -5.54 -9.33 -29.39
N TYR A 398 -4.97 -8.63 -30.36
CA TYR A 398 -4.30 -7.35 -30.13
C TYR A 398 -5.27 -6.14 -30.09
N PRO A 399 -5.02 -5.12 -29.24
CA PRO A 399 -4.24 -5.20 -28.01
C PRO A 399 -5.11 -5.73 -26.85
N PHE A 400 -6.43 -5.72 -26.90
CA PHE A 400 -7.30 -6.17 -25.79
C PHE A 400 -8.36 -7.18 -26.25
N GLY A 401 -7.92 -8.39 -26.62
CA GLY A 401 -8.75 -9.44 -27.20
C GLY A 401 -9.46 -10.37 -26.22
N SER A 402 -9.78 -11.58 -26.70
CA SER A 402 -10.27 -12.65 -25.84
C SER A 402 -9.16 -13.18 -24.92
N ASN A 403 -9.52 -13.77 -23.78
CA ASN A 403 -8.55 -14.15 -22.75
C ASN A 403 -8.55 -15.64 -22.50
N ALA A 404 -7.39 -16.19 -22.18
CA ALA A 404 -7.20 -17.56 -21.71
C ALA A 404 -6.50 -17.56 -20.36
N SER A 405 -7.08 -18.27 -19.39
CA SER A 405 -6.67 -18.26 -17.99
C SER A 405 -6.64 -19.69 -17.41
N PRO A 406 -5.84 -19.95 -16.35
CA PRO A 406 -4.72 -19.15 -15.86
C PRO A 406 -3.45 -19.41 -16.70
N ARG A 407 -2.57 -18.41 -16.82
CA ARG A 407 -1.30 -18.49 -17.56
C ARG A 407 -0.19 -17.90 -16.72
N LYS A 408 0.99 -18.52 -16.68
CA LYS A 408 2.11 -17.93 -15.91
C LYS A 408 3.00 -17.11 -16.83
N PRO A 409 3.30 -15.85 -16.49
CA PRO A 409 4.15 -15.00 -17.31
C PRO A 409 5.57 -15.56 -17.36
N VAL A 410 6.16 -15.55 -18.56
CA VAL A 410 7.58 -15.85 -18.78
C VAL A 410 8.28 -14.52 -19.02
N ILE A 411 8.68 -13.89 -17.92
CA ILE A 411 9.21 -12.55 -17.89
C ILE A 411 10.42 -12.44 -16.96
N GLN A 412 11.17 -11.39 -17.20
CA GLN A 412 12.16 -10.86 -16.29
C GLN A 412 11.71 -9.46 -15.88
N VAL A 413 11.85 -9.13 -14.61
CA VAL A 413 11.48 -7.84 -14.04
C VAL A 413 12.72 -7.18 -13.47
N GLU A 414 13.02 -5.97 -13.94
CA GLU A 414 14.02 -5.10 -13.33
C GLU A 414 13.32 -4.02 -12.51
N TYR A 415 13.78 -3.81 -11.29
CA TYR A 415 13.20 -2.83 -10.39
C TYR A 415 14.22 -2.27 -9.41
N LYS A 416 13.90 -1.12 -8.83
CA LYS A 416 14.69 -0.48 -7.78
C LYS A 416 13.89 -0.38 -6.50
N ILE A 417 14.51 -0.63 -5.36
CA ILE A 417 13.88 -0.46 -4.04
C ILE A 417 14.22 0.92 -3.50
N ALA A 418 13.22 1.76 -3.25
CA ALA A 418 13.44 3.06 -2.64
C ALA A 418 14.16 2.92 -1.29
N PRO A 419 15.12 3.80 -0.96
CA PRO A 419 15.76 3.79 0.36
C PRO A 419 14.70 3.97 1.47
N ASN A 420 14.89 3.30 2.60
CA ASN A 420 14.02 3.44 3.76
C ASN A 420 14.15 4.88 4.28
N THR A 421 13.04 5.63 4.29
CA THR A 421 12.95 6.95 4.92
C THR A 421 12.56 6.85 6.38
#